data_AF-A0A636LND6-F1
#
_entry.id   AF-A0A636LND6-F1
#
_cell.length_a   1.000
_cell.length_b   1.000
_cell.length_c   1.000
_cell.angle_alpha   90.00
_cell.angle_beta   90.00
_cell.angle_gamma   90.00
#
_symmetry.space_group_name_H-M   'P 1'
#
loop_
_entity.id
_entity.type
_entity.pdbx_description
1 polymer ?
#
loop_
_entity_poly.entity_id
_entity_poly.type
_entity_poly.pdbx_seq_one_letter_code
_entity_poly.pdbx_strand_id
1 'polypeptide(L)' 'YLALKSVLCIGGSWLVPADALEAGDYDRITKLAREAVEGAKQ' A
#
# COMPACT_ATOMS: atom_id res chain seq x y z
N TYR A 1 -6.08 7.38 -8.58
CA TYR A 1 -6.73 7.94 -7.37
C TYR A 1 -5.90 9.08 -6.79
N LEU A 2 -4.57 8.94 -6.64
CA LEU A 2 -3.69 9.99 -6.10
C LEU A 2 -3.74 11.35 -6.84
N ALA A 3 -4.05 11.36 -8.15
CA ALA A 3 -4.21 12.58 -8.92
C ALA A 3 -5.61 13.22 -8.83
N LEU A 4 -6.58 12.55 -8.23
CA LEU A 4 -7.98 12.99 -8.19
C LEU A 4 -8.28 13.69 -6.86
N LYS A 5 -8.55 15.00 -6.91
CA LYS A 5 -8.88 15.81 -5.72
C LYS A 5 -10.19 15.42 -5.01
N SER A 6 -11.07 14.67 -5.69
CA SER A 6 -12.34 14.20 -5.15
C SER A 6 -12.22 12.90 -4.35
N VAL A 7 -11.07 12.25 -4.35
CA VAL A 7 -10.86 10.95 -3.70
C VAL A 7 -10.10 11.14 -2.39
N LEU A 8 -10.79 10.94 -1.27
CA LEU A 8 -10.22 11.09 0.08
C LEU A 8 -9.32 9.91 0.47
N CYS A 9 -9.74 8.68 0.18
CA CYS A 9 -8.99 7.47 0.51
C CYS A 9 -9.35 6.31 -0.42
N ILE A 10 -8.46 5.33 -0.47
CA ILE A 10 -8.74 4.00 -1.04
C ILE A 10 -8.38 2.93 -0.02
N GLY A 11 -9.08 1.81 -0.05
CA GLY A 11 -8.85 0.68 0.85
C GLY A 11 -9.00 -0.65 0.12
N GLY A 12 -8.36 -1.69 0.65
CA GLY A 12 -8.40 -3.05 0.11
C GLY A 12 -7.07 -3.78 0.31
N SER A 13 -7.01 -5.05 -0.10
CA SER A 13 -5.81 -5.89 -0.04
C SER A 13 -4.78 -5.59 -1.13
N TRP A 14 -4.96 -4.52 -1.91
CA TRP A 14 -4.11 -4.16 -3.05
C TRP A 14 -2.63 -3.99 -2.69
N LEU A 15 -2.34 -3.66 -1.43
CA LEU A 15 -0.99 -3.43 -0.92
C LEU A 15 -0.26 -4.72 -0.52
N VAL A 16 -0.99 -5.78 -0.16
CA VAL A 16 -0.44 -6.96 0.50
C VAL A 16 -0.42 -8.13 -0.49
N PRO A 17 0.77 -8.51 -1.01
CA PRO A 17 0.90 -9.68 -1.86
C PRO A 17 0.55 -10.97 -1.09
N ALA A 18 -0.16 -11.90 -1.74
CA ALA A 18 -0.59 -13.15 -1.11
C ALA A 18 0.60 -14.01 -0.68
N ASP A 19 1.65 -14.07 -1.51
CA ASP A 19 2.90 -14.80 -1.23
C ASP A 19 3.64 -14.24 -0.02
N ALA A 20 3.67 -12.91 0.13
CA ALA A 20 4.29 -12.27 1.29
C ALA A 20 3.51 -12.58 2.59
N LEU A 21 2.17 -12.65 2.50
CA LEU A 21 1.34 -13.01 3.64
C LEU A 21 1.50 -14.49 4.02
N GLU A 22 1.49 -15.40 3.03
CA GLU A 22 1.68 -16.84 3.23
C GLU A 22 3.06 -17.18 3.79
N ALA A 23 4.10 -16.44 3.36
CA ALA A 23 5.46 -16.59 3.86
C ALA A 23 5.71 -15.88 5.21
N GLY A 24 4.76 -15.08 5.70
CA GLY A 24 4.95 -14.26 6.91
C GLY A 24 5.98 -13.13 6.75
N ASP A 25 6.21 -12.67 5.53
CA ASP A 25 7.17 -11.62 5.19
C ASP A 25 6.61 -10.21 5.47
N TYR A 26 6.48 -9.90 6.75
CA TYR A 26 5.95 -8.61 7.21
C TYR A 26 6.90 -7.44 6.94
N ASP A 27 8.20 -7.69 6.78
CA ASP A 27 9.17 -6.66 6.41
C ASP A 27 8.91 -6.15 4.99
N ARG A 28 8.68 -7.05 4.03
CA ARG A 28 8.28 -6.68 2.67
C ARG A 28 6.96 -5.91 2.66
N ILE A 29 5.96 -6.36 3.41
CA ILE A 29 4.67 -5.66 3.52
C ILE A 29 4.86 -4.25 4.10
N THR A 30 5.69 -4.12 5.13
CA THR A 30 6.00 -2.83 5.77
C THR A 30 6.70 -1.88 4.79
N LYS A 31 7.64 -2.38 3.98
CA LYS A 31 8.31 -1.59 2.95
C LYS A 31 7.31 -1.08 1.91
N LEU A 32 6.45 -1.96 1.39
CA LEU A 32 5.41 -1.58 0.43
C LEU A 32 4.47 -0.52 1.01
N ALA A 33 4.08 -0.65 2.29
CA ALA A 33 3.25 0.33 2.97
C ALA A 33 3.92 1.71 3.05
N ARG A 34 5.22 1.76 3.35
CA ARG A 34 5.98 3.02 3.38
C ARG A 34 6.06 3.66 2.00
N GLU A 35 6.34 2.87 0.96
CA GLU A 35 6.41 3.36 -0.43
C GLU A 35 5.05 3.91 -0.90
N ALA A 36 3.95 3.22 -0.56
CA ALA A 36 2.60 3.67 -0.87
C ALA A 36 2.25 5.00 -0.19
N VAL A 37 2.65 5.18 1.08
CA VAL A 37 2.45 6.44 1.81
C VAL A 37 3.33 7.54 1.24
N GLU A 38 4.58 7.25 0.89
CA GLU A 38 5.50 8.23 0.30
C GLU A 38 4.98 8.74 -1.04
N GLY A 39 4.53 7.84 -1.93
CA GLY A 39 3.94 8.23 -3.21
C GLY A 39 2.61 8.98 -3.10
N ALA A 40 1.96 8.96 -1.93
CA ALA A 40 0.74 9.71 -1.65
C ALA A 40 1.00 11.13 -1.11
N LYS A 41 2.24 11.46 -0.75
CA LYS A 41 2.61 12.83 -0.36
C LYS A 41 2.66 13.70 -1.63
N GLN A 42 1.88 14.77 -1.63
CA GLN A 42 1.90 15.81 -2.67
C GLN A 42 2.84 16.95 -2.27
#